data_AF-A0A2V9RG69-F1
#
_entry.id   AF-A0A2V9RG69-F1
#
_cell.length_a   1.000
_cell.length_b   1.000
_cell.length_c   1.000
_cell.angle_alpha   90.00
_cell.angle_beta   90.00
_cell.angle_gamma   90.00
#
_symmetry.space_group_name_H-M   'P 1'
#
loop_
_entity.id
_entity.type
_entity.pdbx_description
1 polymer ?
#
loop_
_entity_poly.entity_id
_entity_poly.type
_entity_poly.pdbx_seq_one_letter_code
_entity_poly.pdbx_strand_id
1 'polypeptide(L)'
;MLREEIMTNHQVNQPTLRHFIWMGSSRFCLAGGVVFATVAVGQGGLYQHLGVYGAYLFWTFLFMLLGGALFSSLIMGPNRLVRSYSLFGLGFFLYAAAWVAAYFTVRGLPGEALGSLLGPVLMALGFMMVLGTRQALSKIIAGLVIAHSLGYFLGRPLLGILGEQLGMICWGLIYGLGFGAGLGYALFMAQTPLAE
;
A
#
# COMPACT_ATOMS: atom_id res chain seq x y z
N MET A 1 50.49 9.82 -0.71
CA MET A 1 50.15 8.87 -1.79
C MET A 1 49.29 7.69 -1.34
N LEU A 2 49.39 7.17 -0.11
CA LEU A 2 48.55 6.06 0.39
C LEU A 2 47.14 6.44 0.92
N ARG A 3 46.69 7.69 0.74
CA ARG A 3 45.43 8.21 1.32
C ARG A 3 44.33 8.51 0.29
N GLU A 4 44.63 8.40 -1.00
CA GLU A 4 43.66 8.66 -2.07
C GLU A 4 43.01 7.39 -2.63
N GLU A 5 43.63 6.21 -2.46
CA GLU A 5 43.09 4.93 -2.95
C GLU A 5 41.95 4.34 -2.09
N ILE A 6 41.73 4.84 -0.87
CA ILE A 6 40.62 4.37 0.00
C ILE A 6 39.31 5.10 -0.30
N MET A 7 39.31 6.11 -1.19
CA MET A 7 38.08 6.82 -1.59
C MET A 7 37.43 6.28 -2.87
N THR A 8 38.01 5.28 -3.52
CA THR A 8 37.40 4.63 -4.68
C THR A 8 36.57 3.42 -4.25
N ASN A 9 35.27 3.51 -4.52
CA ASN A 9 34.35 2.38 -4.75
C ASN A 9 33.38 1.97 -3.61
N HIS A 10 32.80 2.94 -2.90
CA HIS A 10 31.40 2.79 -2.49
C HIS A 10 30.52 3.55 -3.49
N GLN A 11 30.42 3.03 -4.73
CA GLN A 11 29.22 3.29 -5.51
C GLN A 11 28.07 2.65 -4.73
N VAL A 12 27.42 3.44 -3.87
CA VAL A 12 26.16 3.06 -3.25
C VAL A 12 25.21 2.84 -4.42
N ASN A 13 25.00 1.58 -4.79
CA ASN A 13 24.08 1.17 -5.84
C ASN A 13 22.73 1.83 -5.54
N GLN A 14 22.40 2.90 -6.27
CA GLN A 14 21.15 3.59 -6.04
C GLN A 14 20.02 2.60 -6.38
N PRO A 15 19.11 2.33 -5.43
CA PRO A 15 18.09 1.32 -5.63
C PRO A 15 17.19 1.72 -6.81
N THR A 16 17.05 0.79 -7.76
CA THR A 16 16.35 1.03 -9.03
C THR A 16 14.84 1.01 -8.84
N LEU A 17 14.08 1.61 -9.78
CA LEU A 17 12.62 1.53 -9.80
C LEU A 17 12.13 0.07 -9.78
N ARG A 18 12.79 -0.82 -10.53
CA ARG A 18 12.47 -2.25 -10.57
C ARG A 18 12.58 -2.87 -9.17
N HIS A 19 13.61 -2.53 -8.41
CA HIS A 19 13.76 -2.99 -7.03
C HIS A 19 12.61 -2.52 -6.15
N PHE A 20 12.24 -1.24 -6.22
CA PHE A 20 11.12 -0.69 -5.46
C PHE A 20 9.78 -1.36 -5.78
N ILE A 21 9.48 -1.57 -7.07
CA ILE A 21 8.26 -2.25 -7.51
C ILE A 21 8.22 -3.67 -6.96
N TRP A 22 9.30 -4.44 -7.13
CA TRP A 22 9.35 -5.83 -6.64
C TRP A 22 9.20 -5.90 -5.12
N MET A 23 9.96 -5.10 -4.38
CA MET A 23 9.89 -5.09 -2.93
C MET A 23 8.52 -4.60 -2.44
N GLY A 24 7.94 -3.59 -3.08
CA GLY A 24 6.59 -3.10 -2.79
C GLY A 24 5.53 -4.18 -2.99
N SER A 25 5.54 -4.84 -4.16
CA SER A 25 4.64 -5.96 -4.47
C SER A 25 4.78 -7.09 -3.48
N SER A 26 5.99 -7.59 -3.22
CA SER A 26 6.19 -8.72 -2.32
C SER A 26 5.76 -8.40 -0.89
N ARG A 27 6.10 -7.21 -0.38
CA ARG A 27 5.77 -6.81 0.99
C ARG A 27 4.30 -6.55 1.19
N PHE A 28 3.66 -5.87 0.25
CA PHE A 28 2.24 -5.60 0.36
C PHE A 28 1.41 -6.86 0.05
N CYS A 29 1.92 -7.79 -0.76
CA CYS A 29 1.35 -9.13 -0.91
C CYS A 29 1.39 -9.91 0.41
N LEU A 30 2.50 -9.85 1.16
CA LEU A 30 2.56 -10.44 2.51
C LEU A 30 1.57 -9.79 3.47
N ALA A 31 1.52 -8.46 3.52
CA ALA A 31 0.57 -7.73 4.37
C ALA A 31 -0.89 -8.06 3.99
N GLY A 32 -1.20 -8.04 2.69
CA GLY A 32 -2.50 -8.41 2.14
C GLY A 32 -2.86 -9.85 2.50
N GLY A 33 -1.95 -10.81 2.29
CA GLY A 33 -2.17 -12.21 2.64
C GLY A 33 -2.53 -12.39 4.12
N VAL A 34 -1.81 -11.72 5.03
CA VAL A 34 -2.14 -11.75 6.46
C VAL A 34 -3.53 -11.15 6.73
N VAL A 35 -3.81 -9.95 6.23
CA VAL A 35 -5.09 -9.29 6.49
C VAL A 35 -6.25 -10.09 5.89
N PHE A 36 -6.14 -10.52 4.63
CA PHE A 36 -7.20 -11.29 3.98
C PHE A 36 -7.37 -12.70 4.53
N ALA A 37 -6.33 -13.31 5.13
CA ALA A 37 -6.52 -14.52 5.93
C ALA A 37 -7.40 -14.24 7.17
N THR A 38 -7.21 -13.10 7.84
CA THR A 38 -8.10 -12.70 8.96
C THR A 38 -9.51 -12.38 8.50
N VAL A 39 -9.70 -11.86 7.27
CA VAL A 39 -11.03 -11.68 6.67
C VAL A 39 -11.66 -13.05 6.41
N ALA A 40 -10.96 -13.92 5.68
CA ALA A 40 -11.45 -15.22 5.25
C ALA A 40 -11.91 -16.12 6.43
N VAL A 41 -11.17 -16.10 7.54
CA VAL A 41 -11.44 -16.98 8.69
C VAL A 41 -12.15 -16.24 9.82
N GLY A 42 -11.81 -14.97 10.04
CA GLY A 42 -12.20 -14.21 11.23
C GLY A 42 -13.34 -13.21 11.04
N GLN A 43 -13.81 -12.97 9.81
CA GLN A 43 -14.85 -11.96 9.54
C GLN A 43 -16.11 -12.16 10.39
N GLY A 44 -16.62 -13.40 10.48
CA GLY A 44 -17.83 -13.69 11.26
C GLY A 44 -17.69 -13.30 12.74
N GLY A 45 -16.59 -13.71 13.38
CA GLY A 45 -16.31 -13.39 14.77
C GLY A 45 -16.05 -11.89 15.00
N LEU A 46 -15.30 -11.25 14.10
CA LEU A 46 -15.03 -9.81 14.17
C LEU A 46 -16.34 -9.00 14.05
N TYR A 47 -17.24 -9.38 13.15
CA TYR A 47 -18.55 -8.72 13.04
C TYR A 47 -19.43 -8.94 14.26
N GLN A 48 -19.36 -10.11 14.91
CA GLN A 48 -20.11 -10.38 16.14
C GLN A 48 -19.60 -9.56 17.33
N HIS A 49 -18.29 -9.40 17.48
CA HIS A 49 -17.70 -8.75 18.66
C HIS A 49 -17.46 -7.24 18.50
N LEU A 50 -17.09 -6.78 17.31
CA LEU A 50 -16.70 -5.39 17.05
C LEU A 50 -17.70 -4.65 16.15
N GLY A 51 -18.69 -5.36 15.60
CA GLY A 51 -19.56 -4.84 14.56
C GLY A 51 -18.83 -4.60 13.24
N VAL A 52 -19.59 -4.14 12.23
CA VAL A 52 -19.05 -3.89 10.88
C VAL A 52 -17.95 -2.83 10.93
N TYR A 53 -18.23 -1.66 11.51
CA TYR A 53 -17.25 -0.57 11.56
C TYR A 53 -15.99 -0.95 12.37
N GLY A 54 -16.15 -1.67 13.48
CA GLY A 54 -15.01 -2.11 14.29
C GLY A 54 -14.12 -3.11 13.56
N ALA A 55 -14.69 -4.01 12.75
CA ALA A 55 -13.92 -4.92 11.91
C ALA A 55 -13.13 -4.17 10.81
N TYR A 56 -13.74 -3.18 10.14
CA TYR A 56 -13.04 -2.34 9.17
C TYR A 56 -11.91 -1.53 9.82
N LEU A 57 -12.13 -0.97 11.02
CA LEU A 57 -11.09 -0.32 11.79
C LEU A 57 -9.96 -1.28 12.14
N PHE A 58 -10.28 -2.50 12.61
CA PHE A 58 -9.31 -3.52 12.92
C PHE A 58 -8.40 -3.87 11.74
N TRP A 59 -8.98 -4.16 10.56
CA TRP A 59 -8.18 -4.45 9.36
C TRP A 59 -7.40 -3.24 8.87
N THR A 60 -7.95 -2.04 9.01
CA THR A 60 -7.24 -0.78 8.72
C THR A 60 -5.99 -0.66 9.60
N PHE A 61 -6.10 -0.90 10.91
CA PHE A 61 -4.96 -0.92 11.82
C PHE A 61 -3.94 -1.99 11.45
N LEU A 62 -4.37 -3.20 11.08
CA LEU A 62 -3.44 -4.25 10.63
C LEU A 62 -2.65 -3.82 9.40
N PHE A 63 -3.30 -3.25 8.38
CA PHE A 63 -2.60 -2.72 7.20
C PHE A 63 -1.63 -1.59 7.54
N MET A 64 -1.99 -0.68 8.46
CA MET A 64 -1.09 0.38 8.90
C MET A 64 0.14 -0.17 9.62
N LEU A 65 -0.05 -1.12 10.54
CA LEU A 65 1.02 -1.70 11.32
C LEU A 65 1.97 -2.53 10.45
N LEU A 66 1.42 -3.43 9.63
CA LEU A 66 2.17 -4.28 8.72
C LEU A 66 2.84 -3.46 7.62
N GLY A 67 2.10 -2.53 7.01
CA GLY A 67 2.62 -1.63 5.99
C GLY A 67 3.77 -0.77 6.51
N GLY A 68 3.56 -0.09 7.64
CA GLY A 68 4.59 0.72 8.29
C GLY A 68 5.85 -0.08 8.63
N ALA A 69 5.71 -1.29 9.17
CA ALA A 69 6.84 -2.16 9.48
C ALA A 69 7.57 -2.63 8.21
N LEU A 70 6.84 -3.25 7.27
CA LEU A 70 7.42 -3.89 6.09
C LEU A 70 8.05 -2.88 5.13
N PHE A 71 7.47 -1.70 4.96
CA PHE A 71 8.00 -0.68 4.05
C PHE A 71 9.10 0.17 4.66
N SER A 72 9.40 0.02 5.95
CA SER A 72 10.40 0.85 6.63
C SER A 72 11.80 0.76 6.03
N SER A 73 12.15 -0.38 5.40
CA SER A 73 13.43 -0.52 4.69
C SER A 73 13.45 0.07 3.27
N LEU A 74 12.30 0.49 2.70
CA LEU A 74 12.24 1.21 1.42
C LEU A 74 12.28 2.74 1.60
N ILE A 75 12.19 3.20 2.85
CA ILE A 75 12.30 4.61 3.18
C ILE A 75 13.77 5.00 3.30
N MET A 76 14.16 6.04 2.57
CA MET A 76 15.50 6.60 2.55
C MET A 76 15.68 7.65 3.66
N GLY A 77 16.91 7.74 4.16
CA GLY A 77 17.32 8.73 5.16
C GLY A 77 17.10 8.32 6.63
N PRO A 78 17.39 9.24 7.57
CA PRO A 78 17.24 8.99 9.00
C PRO A 78 15.76 8.85 9.39
N ASN A 79 15.51 8.21 10.54
CA ASN A 79 14.16 8.00 11.09
C ASN A 79 13.20 7.24 10.16
N ARG A 80 13.75 6.30 9.37
CA ARG A 80 12.99 5.49 8.38
C ARG A 80 11.74 4.82 8.95
N LEU A 81 11.79 4.34 10.20
CA LEU A 81 10.65 3.70 10.87
C LEU A 81 9.52 4.70 11.11
N VAL A 82 9.83 5.85 11.73
CA VAL A 82 8.84 6.90 12.00
C VAL A 82 8.22 7.39 10.70
N ARG A 83 9.04 7.68 9.68
CA ARG A 83 8.55 8.10 8.36
C ARG A 83 7.65 7.06 7.71
N SER A 84 8.02 5.78 7.79
CA SER A 84 7.20 4.68 7.25
C SER A 84 5.85 4.55 7.97
N TYR A 85 5.84 4.62 9.31
CA TYR A 85 4.61 4.61 10.09
C TYR A 85 3.76 5.87 9.87
N SER A 86 4.36 7.03 9.66
CA SER A 86 3.62 8.25 9.30
C SER A 86 3.01 8.14 7.90
N LEU A 87 3.76 7.59 6.93
CA LEU A 87 3.28 7.37 5.56
C LEU A 87 2.11 6.39 5.51
N PHE A 88 2.27 5.21 6.12
CA PHE A 88 1.21 4.21 6.15
C PHE A 88 0.11 4.60 7.12
N GLY A 89 0.41 5.19 8.27
CA GLY A 89 -0.59 5.68 9.21
C GLY A 89 -1.49 6.73 8.57
N LEU A 90 -0.93 7.84 8.10
CA LEU A 90 -1.73 8.92 7.50
C LEU A 90 -2.28 8.53 6.13
N GLY A 91 -1.43 8.03 5.23
CA GLY A 91 -1.82 7.70 3.86
C GLY A 91 -2.84 6.59 3.79
N PHE A 92 -2.63 5.49 4.54
CA PHE A 92 -3.59 4.39 4.55
C PHE A 92 -4.87 4.74 5.31
N PHE A 93 -4.81 5.60 6.34
CA PHE A 93 -6.01 6.09 7.02
C PHE A 93 -6.91 6.86 6.05
N LEU A 94 -6.33 7.81 5.32
CA LEU A 94 -7.05 8.60 4.33
C LEU A 94 -7.63 7.72 3.21
N TYR A 95 -6.83 6.76 2.73
CA TYR A 95 -7.29 5.73 1.80
C TYR A 95 -8.50 4.96 2.34
N ALA A 96 -8.40 4.41 3.56
CA ALA A 96 -9.41 3.56 4.16
C ALA A 96 -10.69 4.35 4.44
N ALA A 97 -10.57 5.59 4.91
CA ALA A 97 -11.72 6.47 5.13
C ALA A 97 -12.49 6.74 3.83
N ALA A 98 -11.80 7.07 2.74
CA ALA A 98 -12.45 7.26 1.43
C ALA A 98 -13.06 5.96 0.90
N TRP A 99 -12.35 4.84 1.03
CA TRP A 99 -12.85 3.53 0.62
C TRP A 99 -14.15 3.16 1.34
N VAL A 100 -14.13 3.22 2.67
CA VAL A 100 -15.27 2.90 3.54
C VAL A 100 -16.44 3.84 3.24
N ALA A 101 -16.18 5.14 3.12
CA ALA A 101 -17.21 6.12 2.79
C ALA A 101 -17.86 5.80 1.43
N ALA A 102 -17.07 5.58 0.38
CA ALA A 102 -17.58 5.26 -0.95
C ALA A 102 -18.36 3.93 -0.96
N TYR A 103 -17.82 2.91 -0.30
CA TYR A 103 -18.41 1.58 -0.24
C TYR A 103 -19.78 1.57 0.45
N PHE A 104 -19.93 2.27 1.58
CA PHE A 104 -21.18 2.28 2.33
C PHE A 104 -22.23 3.26 1.81
N THR A 105 -21.82 4.38 1.21
CA THR A 105 -22.74 5.43 0.71
C THR A 105 -23.30 5.12 -0.66
N VAL A 106 -22.45 4.79 -1.64
CA VAL A 106 -22.87 4.55 -3.03
C VAL A 106 -23.26 3.09 -3.26
N ARG A 107 -22.56 2.16 -2.58
CA ARG A 107 -22.75 0.71 -2.64
C ARG A 107 -22.51 0.09 -4.03
N GLY A 108 -22.32 -1.22 -4.04
CA GLY A 108 -22.10 -2.03 -5.24
C GLY A 108 -20.89 -1.57 -6.07
N LEU A 109 -20.92 -1.92 -7.36
CA LEU A 109 -19.83 -1.62 -8.29
C LEU A 109 -19.48 -0.11 -8.39
N PRO A 110 -20.44 0.82 -8.43
CA PRO A 110 -20.11 2.25 -8.47
C PRO A 110 -19.38 2.73 -7.21
N GLY A 111 -19.77 2.24 -6.02
CA GLY A 111 -19.07 2.54 -4.77
C GLY A 111 -17.66 1.95 -4.73
N GLU A 112 -17.48 0.72 -5.21
CA GLU A 112 -16.16 0.09 -5.35
C GLU A 112 -15.26 0.86 -6.33
N ALA A 113 -15.79 1.29 -7.47
CA ALA A 113 -15.06 2.08 -8.46
C ALA A 113 -14.66 3.44 -7.88
N LEU A 114 -15.59 4.14 -7.21
CA LEU A 114 -15.32 5.43 -6.58
C LEU A 114 -14.25 5.30 -5.49
N GLY A 115 -14.35 4.28 -4.62
CA GLY A 115 -13.34 3.99 -3.60
C GLY A 115 -11.97 3.65 -4.18
N SER A 116 -11.93 2.89 -5.29
CA SER A 116 -10.68 2.52 -5.98
C SER A 116 -9.98 3.72 -6.64
N LEU A 117 -10.72 4.79 -6.95
CA LEU A 117 -10.14 6.02 -7.47
C LEU A 117 -9.77 6.99 -6.35
N LEU A 118 -10.72 7.30 -5.44
CA LEU A 118 -10.51 8.31 -4.39
C LEU A 118 -9.52 7.87 -3.34
N GLY A 119 -9.54 6.61 -2.92
CA GLY A 119 -8.64 6.10 -1.88
C GLY A 119 -7.17 6.33 -2.24
N PRO A 120 -6.68 5.82 -3.39
CA PRO A 120 -5.29 6.01 -3.80
C PRO A 120 -4.90 7.48 -4.02
N VAL A 121 -5.83 8.33 -4.48
CA VAL A 121 -5.60 9.79 -4.57
C VAL A 121 -5.34 10.37 -3.19
N LEU A 122 -6.19 10.09 -2.19
CA LEU A 122 -5.98 10.61 -0.84
C LEU A 122 -4.74 10.02 -0.17
N MET A 123 -4.39 8.77 -0.47
CA MET A 123 -3.12 8.17 -0.03
C MET A 123 -1.91 8.94 -0.56
N ALA A 124 -1.93 9.28 -1.87
CA ALA A 124 -0.88 10.07 -2.50
C ALA A 124 -0.73 11.46 -1.85
N LEU A 125 -1.85 12.10 -1.50
CA LEU A 125 -1.83 13.36 -0.74
C LEU A 125 -1.23 13.16 0.66
N GLY A 126 -1.55 12.05 1.33
CA GLY A 126 -0.89 11.64 2.57
C GLY A 126 0.63 11.52 2.42
N PHE A 127 1.09 10.89 1.34
CA PHE A 127 2.51 10.75 1.04
C PHE A 127 3.18 12.11 0.80
N MET A 128 2.53 12.99 0.04
CA MET A 128 3.00 14.36 -0.16
C MET A 128 3.11 15.13 1.16
N MET A 129 2.13 15.00 2.07
CA MET A 129 2.18 15.69 3.37
C MET A 129 3.35 15.22 4.24
N VAL A 130 3.70 13.93 4.18
CA VAL A 130 4.79 13.37 5.00
C VAL A 130 6.18 13.58 4.37
N LEU A 131 6.30 13.45 3.05
CA LEU A 131 7.59 13.52 2.34
C LEU A 131 7.88 14.89 1.72
N GLY A 132 6.88 15.77 1.62
CA GLY A 132 7.03 17.11 1.02
C GLY A 132 7.09 17.13 -0.50
N THR A 133 6.96 15.99 -1.19
CA THR A 133 7.23 15.89 -2.63
C THR A 133 6.01 16.28 -3.49
N ARG A 134 5.93 17.56 -3.88
CA ARG A 134 4.85 18.07 -4.76
C ARG A 134 5.07 17.77 -6.24
N GLN A 135 6.32 17.80 -6.70
CA GLN A 135 6.67 17.70 -8.12
C GLN A 135 6.29 16.35 -8.74
N ALA A 136 6.31 15.26 -7.95
CA ALA A 136 5.99 13.92 -8.40
C ALA A 136 4.53 13.50 -8.11
N LEU A 137 3.70 14.38 -7.53
CA LEU A 137 2.38 14.00 -7.03
C LEU A 137 1.48 13.40 -8.12
N SER A 138 1.44 13.98 -9.31
CA SER A 138 0.63 13.47 -10.43
C SER A 138 1.05 12.07 -10.85
N LYS A 139 2.36 11.80 -10.91
CA LYS A 139 2.92 10.48 -11.20
C LYS A 139 2.55 9.48 -10.10
N ILE A 140 2.71 9.87 -8.84
CA ILE A 140 2.36 9.05 -7.67
C ILE A 140 0.87 8.67 -7.71
N ILE A 141 -0.02 9.64 -7.93
CA ILE A 141 -1.46 9.40 -8.07
C ILE A 141 -1.73 8.41 -9.19
N ALA A 142 -1.20 8.65 -10.39
CA ALA A 142 -1.42 7.78 -11.54
C ALA A 142 -0.94 6.34 -11.26
N GLY A 143 0.27 6.18 -10.72
CA GLY A 143 0.83 4.87 -10.38
C GLY A 143 0.00 4.13 -9.34
N LEU A 144 -0.43 4.81 -8.28
CA LEU A 144 -1.25 4.20 -7.23
C LEU A 144 -2.63 3.83 -7.75
N VAL A 145 -3.33 4.73 -8.45
CA VAL A 145 -4.68 4.47 -8.99
C VAL A 145 -4.67 3.31 -9.97
N ILE A 146 -3.74 3.29 -10.92
CA ILE A 146 -3.65 2.23 -11.94
C ILE A 146 -3.34 0.88 -11.28
N ALA A 147 -2.29 0.83 -10.46
CA ALA A 147 -1.85 -0.44 -9.88
C ALA A 147 -2.82 -0.99 -8.83
N HIS A 148 -3.44 -0.11 -8.03
CA HIS A 148 -4.53 -0.46 -7.12
C HIS A 148 -5.73 -1.02 -7.91
N SER A 149 -6.22 -0.28 -8.91
CA SER A 149 -7.41 -0.69 -9.67
C SER A 149 -7.18 -2.01 -10.38
N LEU A 150 -6.02 -2.18 -11.04
CA LEU A 150 -5.67 -3.45 -11.67
C LEU A 150 -5.63 -4.59 -10.64
N GLY A 151 -4.94 -4.42 -9.51
CA GLY A 151 -4.91 -5.45 -8.47
C GLY A 151 -6.29 -5.80 -7.93
N TYR A 152 -7.13 -4.78 -7.69
CA TYR A 152 -8.47 -4.94 -7.13
C TYR A 152 -9.39 -5.68 -8.10
N PHE A 153 -9.52 -5.19 -9.34
CA PHE A 153 -10.48 -5.71 -10.31
C PHE A 153 -10.02 -7.01 -10.97
N LEU A 154 -8.72 -7.22 -11.20
CA LEU A 154 -8.21 -8.48 -11.75
C LEU A 154 -8.40 -9.65 -10.78
N GLY A 155 -8.38 -9.39 -9.46
CA GLY A 155 -8.63 -10.43 -8.48
C GLY A 155 -10.09 -10.89 -8.46
N ARG A 156 -11.06 -10.01 -8.77
CA ARG A 156 -12.51 -10.26 -8.49
C ARG A 156 -13.04 -11.60 -9.01
N PRO A 157 -12.67 -12.09 -10.21
CA PRO A 157 -13.13 -13.40 -10.69
C PRO A 157 -12.79 -14.57 -9.74
N LEU A 158 -11.69 -14.47 -8.97
CA LEU A 158 -11.27 -15.54 -8.05
C LEU A 158 -12.25 -15.79 -6.91
N LEU A 159 -12.98 -14.76 -6.48
CA LEU A 159 -14.00 -14.87 -5.44
C LEU A 159 -15.14 -15.82 -5.85
N GLY A 160 -15.46 -15.87 -7.15
CA GLY A 160 -16.49 -16.75 -7.68
C GLY A 160 -16.01 -18.17 -8.01
N ILE A 161 -14.71 -18.35 -8.29
CA ILE A 161 -14.15 -19.62 -8.78
C ILE A 161 -13.68 -20.52 -7.63
N LEU A 162 -13.04 -19.95 -6.60
CA LEU A 162 -12.29 -20.70 -5.59
C LEU A 162 -13.07 -20.90 -4.27
N GLY A 163 -14.33 -20.48 -4.21
CA GLY A 163 -15.12 -20.44 -2.97
C GLY A 163 -14.71 -19.28 -2.06
N GLU A 164 -15.48 -19.05 -0.99
CA GLU A 164 -15.39 -17.82 -0.19
C GLU A 164 -14.01 -17.62 0.47
N GLN A 165 -13.49 -18.62 1.19
CA GLN A 165 -12.25 -18.47 1.95
C GLN A 165 -11.01 -18.41 1.07
N LEU A 166 -10.83 -19.40 0.19
CA LEU A 166 -9.67 -19.46 -0.69
C LEU A 166 -9.71 -18.34 -1.73
N GLY A 167 -10.91 -18.02 -2.25
CA GLY A 167 -11.12 -16.87 -3.12
C GLY A 167 -10.69 -15.57 -2.45
N MET A 168 -11.05 -15.33 -1.18
CA MET A 168 -10.66 -14.12 -0.45
C MET A 168 -9.15 -14.01 -0.25
N ILE A 169 -8.48 -15.11 0.09
CA ILE A 169 -7.01 -15.13 0.27
C ILE A 169 -6.33 -14.87 -1.08
N CYS A 170 -6.67 -15.61 -2.12
CA CYS A 170 -6.07 -15.44 -3.45
C CYS A 170 -6.36 -14.05 -4.03
N TRP A 171 -7.56 -13.52 -3.81
CA TRP A 171 -7.91 -12.15 -4.13
C TRP A 171 -6.98 -11.17 -3.43
N GLY A 172 -6.79 -11.34 -2.12
CA GLY A 172 -5.89 -10.54 -1.31
C GLY A 172 -4.43 -10.56 -1.78
N LEU A 173 -3.95 -11.70 -2.28
CA LEU A 173 -2.60 -11.82 -2.83
C LEU A 173 -2.47 -11.07 -4.17
N ILE A 174 -3.44 -11.20 -5.09
CA ILE A 174 -3.42 -10.46 -6.37
C ILE A 174 -3.53 -8.96 -6.13
N TYR A 175 -4.47 -8.55 -5.28
CA TYR A 175 -4.60 -7.17 -4.85
C TYR A 175 -3.31 -6.66 -4.22
N GLY A 176 -2.71 -7.47 -3.34
CA GLY A 176 -1.46 -7.18 -2.67
C GLY A 176 -0.30 -6.96 -3.64
N LEU A 177 -0.17 -7.81 -4.67
CA LEU A 177 0.85 -7.67 -5.71
C LEU A 177 0.66 -6.39 -6.53
N GLY A 178 -0.56 -6.14 -6.99
CA GLY A 178 -0.90 -4.96 -7.79
C GLY A 178 -0.73 -3.67 -7.01
N PHE A 179 -1.42 -3.53 -5.88
CA PHE A 179 -1.33 -2.31 -5.08
C PHE A 179 0.08 -2.12 -4.51
N GLY A 180 0.76 -3.19 -4.12
CA GLY A 180 2.16 -3.15 -3.70
C GLY A 180 3.11 -2.63 -4.78
N ALA A 181 2.88 -2.96 -6.05
CA ALA A 181 3.65 -2.39 -7.15
C ALA A 181 3.47 -0.87 -7.22
N GLY A 182 2.23 -0.40 -7.06
CA GLY A 182 1.89 1.01 -6.98
C GLY A 182 2.56 1.72 -5.81
N LEU A 183 2.57 1.10 -4.62
CA LEU A 183 3.25 1.62 -3.43
C LEU A 183 4.76 1.71 -3.63
N GLY A 184 5.38 0.68 -4.21
CA GLY A 184 6.79 0.68 -4.57
C GLY A 184 7.12 1.82 -5.54
N TYR A 185 6.35 1.95 -6.62
CA TYR A 185 6.48 3.04 -7.58
C TYR A 185 6.32 4.42 -6.91
N ALA A 186 5.29 4.59 -6.09
CA ALA A 186 5.01 5.85 -5.38
C ALA A 186 6.17 6.26 -4.47
N LEU A 187 6.71 5.32 -3.69
CA LEU A 187 7.84 5.58 -2.81
C LEU A 187 9.13 5.88 -3.58
N PHE A 188 9.36 5.23 -4.72
CA PHE A 188 10.48 5.58 -5.58
C PHE A 188 10.34 7.03 -6.06
N MET A 189 9.22 7.36 -6.70
CA MET A 189 8.98 8.70 -7.25
C MET A 189 8.96 9.80 -6.20
N ALA A 190 8.45 9.52 -4.99
CA ALA A 190 8.44 10.49 -3.90
C ALA A 190 9.82 10.78 -3.33
N GLN A 191 10.76 9.83 -3.45
CA GLN A 191 12.08 9.91 -2.82
C GLN A 191 13.21 10.21 -3.80
N THR A 192 13.04 10.02 -5.12
CA THR A 192 14.04 10.41 -6.12
C THR A 192 14.48 11.88 -5.98
N PRO A 193 13.57 12.86 -5.82
CA PRO A 193 13.98 14.26 -5.64
C PRO A 193 14.67 14.56 -4.31
N LEU A 194 14.67 13.62 -3.36
CA LEU A 194 15.34 13.76 -2.05
C LEU A 194 16.76 13.16 -2.06
N ALA A 195 17.13 12.47 -3.14
CA ALA A 195 18.45 11.86 -3.31
C ALA A 195 19.42 12.73 -4.14
N GLU A 196 18.91 13.83 -4.71
CA GLU A 196 19.66 14.89 -5.40
C GLU A 196 19.97 16.04 -4.43
#